data_AF-A0A9D1QLA5-F1
#
_entry.id   AF-A0A9D1QLA5-F1
#
_cell.length_a   1.000
_cell.length_b   1.000
_cell.length_c   1.000
_cell.angle_alpha   90.00
_cell.angle_beta   90.00
_cell.angle_gamma   90.00
#
_symmetry.space_group_name_H-M   'P 1'
#
loop_
_entity.id
_entity.type
_entity.pdbx_description
1 polymer ?
#
loop_
_entity_poly.entity_id
_entity_poly.type
_entity_poly.pdbx_seq_one_letter_code
_entity_poly.pdbx_strand_id
1 'polypeptide(L)'
;MRKLDPEAVISTVVFGEDSMSRSWMLMVWALLRENGEIELDSPLEQMQACLSAVAIKKLLAEFYNRLAECGNDVGSIDLISVMDELSLGEECMWFVAGQEAAVDAEITSLMDDRADIHEMAEYLIRRRAAHIASLLTESFGQEVLFAQMLASSIEPDGRETEGFGSPEQYLQAVEACYSRVEELISDYGACYDWIEDGMRL
;
A
#
# COMPACT_ATOMS: atom_id res chain seq x y z
N MET A 1 27.13 5.46 -13.50
CA MET A 1 26.18 5.28 -12.38
C MET A 1 25.83 3.81 -12.30
N ARG A 2 25.90 3.20 -11.12
CA ARG A 2 25.40 1.83 -10.91
C ARG A 2 23.88 1.95 -10.99
N LYS A 3 23.22 1.23 -11.91
CA LYS A 3 21.75 1.11 -11.85
C LYS A 3 21.43 0.46 -10.50
N LEU A 4 20.73 1.19 -9.64
CA LEU A 4 20.14 0.61 -8.44
C LEU A 4 19.09 -0.40 -8.89
N ASP A 5 18.99 -1.50 -8.15
CA ASP A 5 17.95 -2.51 -8.38
C ASP A 5 16.59 -1.92 -7.99
N PRO A 6 15.63 -1.77 -8.92
CA PRO A 6 14.36 -1.11 -8.62
C PRO A 6 13.59 -1.76 -7.47
N GLU A 7 13.67 -3.10 -7.35
CA GLU A 7 13.06 -3.83 -6.25
C GLU A 7 13.64 -3.40 -4.90
N ALA A 8 14.96 -3.33 -4.81
CA ALA A 8 15.66 -2.93 -3.59
C ALA A 8 15.34 -1.47 -3.22
N VAL A 9 15.21 -0.59 -4.20
CA VAL A 9 14.84 0.82 -3.99
C VAL A 9 13.41 0.92 -3.46
N ILE A 10 12.43 0.30 -4.12
CA ILE A 10 11.03 0.31 -3.64
C ILE A 10 10.95 -0.27 -2.22
N SER A 11 11.58 -1.42 -2.01
CA SER A 11 11.62 -2.06 -0.69
C SER A 11 12.18 -1.12 0.38
N THR A 12 13.26 -0.39 0.09
CA THR A 12 13.91 0.47 1.09
C THR A 12 13.18 1.80 1.29
N VAL A 13 12.81 2.47 0.19
CA VAL A 13 12.28 3.84 0.21
C VAL A 13 10.81 3.87 0.61
N VAL A 14 10.01 2.94 0.09
CA VAL A 14 8.56 2.91 0.34
C VAL A 14 8.25 2.06 1.57
N PHE A 15 8.74 0.81 1.61
CA PHE A 15 8.40 -0.11 2.71
C PHE A 15 9.25 0.08 3.97
N GLY A 16 10.33 0.87 3.91
CA GLY A 16 11.10 1.29 5.07
C GLY A 16 11.96 0.17 5.68
N GLU A 17 12.27 0.28 6.98
CA GLU A 17 13.10 -0.70 7.69
C GLU A 17 12.30 -1.93 8.14
N ASP A 18 13.02 -2.99 8.54
CA ASP A 18 12.46 -4.25 9.03
C ASP A 18 11.45 -4.02 10.18
N SER A 19 10.20 -4.44 9.94
CA SER A 19 9.07 -4.22 10.84
C SER A 19 7.92 -5.16 10.47
N MET A 20 6.94 -5.29 11.36
CA MET A 20 5.71 -6.03 11.04
C MET A 20 4.93 -5.35 9.90
N SER A 21 4.92 -4.01 9.88
CA SER A 21 4.36 -3.21 8.76
C SER A 21 5.03 -3.54 7.43
N ARG A 22 6.37 -3.58 7.39
CA ARG A 22 7.12 -3.99 6.20
C ARG A 22 6.81 -5.41 5.78
N SER A 23 6.65 -6.33 6.74
CA SER A 23 6.28 -7.72 6.43
C SER A 23 4.91 -7.82 5.75
N TRP A 24 3.90 -7.08 6.24
CA TRP A 24 2.61 -7.01 5.56
C TRP A 24 2.73 -6.41 4.16
N MET A 25 3.45 -5.28 4.00
CA MET A 25 3.63 -4.63 2.70
C MET A 25 4.33 -5.55 1.69
N LEU A 26 5.35 -6.30 2.13
CA LEU A 26 6.07 -7.27 1.29
C LEU A 26 5.19 -8.47 0.92
N MET A 27 4.29 -8.91 1.79
CA MET A 27 3.32 -9.95 1.47
C MET A 27 2.34 -9.50 0.37
N VAL A 28 1.78 -8.28 0.50
CA VAL A 28 0.90 -7.72 -0.54
C VAL A 28 1.67 -7.49 -1.84
N TRP A 29 2.92 -7.00 -1.75
CA TRP A 29 3.79 -6.85 -2.91
C TRP A 29 4.02 -8.18 -3.63
N ALA A 30 4.34 -9.25 -2.90
CA ALA A 30 4.53 -10.58 -3.45
C ALA A 30 3.27 -11.09 -4.16
N LEU A 31 2.07 -10.88 -3.59
CA LEU A 31 0.80 -11.22 -4.23
C LEU A 31 0.63 -10.51 -5.58
N LEU A 32 0.91 -9.20 -5.65
CA LEU A 32 0.83 -8.44 -6.91
C LEU A 32 1.85 -8.95 -7.94
N ARG A 33 3.07 -9.30 -7.50
CA ARG A 33 4.07 -9.92 -8.38
C ARG A 33 3.61 -11.27 -8.93
N GLU A 34 3.05 -12.12 -8.08
CA GLU A 34 2.55 -13.45 -8.47
C GLU A 34 1.38 -13.36 -9.45
N ASN A 35 0.54 -12.33 -9.33
CA ASN A 35 -0.55 -12.03 -10.25
C ASN A 35 -0.11 -11.36 -11.55
N GLY A 36 1.19 -11.06 -11.71
CA GLY A 36 1.72 -10.40 -12.91
C GLY A 36 1.41 -8.90 -12.99
N GLU A 37 1.07 -8.25 -11.87
CA GLU A 37 0.78 -6.81 -11.84
C GLU A 37 2.01 -5.93 -11.66
N ILE A 38 3.15 -6.54 -11.30
CA ILE A 38 4.40 -5.84 -11.03
C ILE A 38 5.47 -6.37 -11.98
N GLU A 39 5.83 -5.50 -12.93
CA GLU A 39 7.00 -5.64 -13.80
C GLU A 39 7.95 -4.46 -13.52
N LEU A 40 9.24 -4.61 -13.84
CA LEU A 40 10.28 -3.62 -13.51
C LEU A 40 11.29 -3.43 -14.65
N ASP A 41 11.00 -3.93 -15.86
CA ASP A 41 11.95 -4.00 -16.97
C ASP A 41 12.05 -2.66 -17.72
N SER A 42 10.99 -1.84 -17.67
CA SER A 42 10.94 -0.51 -18.30
C SER A 42 10.65 0.63 -17.31
N PRO A 43 11.01 1.89 -17.62
CA PRO A 43 10.67 3.05 -16.77
C PRO A 43 9.16 3.19 -16.53
N LEU A 44 8.34 2.79 -17.50
CA LEU A 44 6.89 2.83 -17.37
C LEU A 44 6.38 1.79 -16.36
N GLU A 45 6.87 0.57 -16.47
CA GLU A 45 6.56 -0.50 -15.51
C GLU A 45 7.05 -0.14 -14.10
N GLN A 46 8.26 0.43 -13.99
CA GLN A 46 8.79 0.94 -12.72
C GLN A 46 7.91 2.04 -12.11
N MET A 47 7.39 2.97 -12.92
CA MET A 47 6.47 4.01 -12.46
C MET A 47 5.15 3.40 -11.93
N GLN A 48 4.59 2.42 -12.65
CA GLN A 48 3.41 1.69 -12.19
C GLN A 48 3.68 0.91 -10.89
N ALA A 49 4.86 0.29 -10.79
CA ALA A 49 5.31 -0.41 -9.59
C ALA A 49 5.47 0.55 -8.39
N CYS A 50 5.99 1.77 -8.60
CA CYS A 50 6.02 2.82 -7.58
C CYS A 50 4.61 3.23 -7.11
N LEU A 51 3.67 3.43 -8.04
CA LEU A 51 2.27 3.72 -7.69
C LEU A 51 1.67 2.59 -6.85
N SER A 52 1.90 1.33 -7.23
CA SER A 52 1.43 0.17 -6.47
C SER A 52 2.07 0.12 -5.07
N ALA A 53 3.38 0.36 -4.95
CA ALA A 53 4.06 0.33 -3.66
C ALA A 53 3.52 1.41 -2.69
N VAL A 54 3.34 2.63 -3.18
CA VAL A 54 2.79 3.73 -2.39
C VAL A 54 1.31 3.49 -2.07
N ALA A 55 0.55 2.91 -2.99
CA ALA A 55 -0.83 2.51 -2.75
C ALA A 55 -0.96 1.44 -1.64
N ILE A 56 -0.08 0.43 -1.61
CA ILE A 56 -0.01 -0.55 -0.51
C ILE A 56 0.23 0.16 0.81
N LYS A 57 1.25 1.04 0.87
CA LYS A 57 1.57 1.81 2.06
C LYS A 57 0.40 2.70 2.51
N LYS A 58 -0.34 3.28 1.56
CA LYS A 58 -1.52 4.12 1.83
C LYS A 58 -2.66 3.31 2.44
N LEU A 59 -2.93 2.10 1.96
CA LEU A 59 -3.93 1.21 2.58
C LEU A 59 -3.57 0.89 4.03
N LEU A 60 -2.29 0.61 4.31
CA LEU A 60 -1.84 0.34 5.67
C LEU A 60 -1.94 1.57 6.58
N ALA A 61 -1.53 2.74 6.08
CA ALA A 61 -1.65 4.00 6.81
C ALA A 61 -3.11 4.32 7.13
N GLU A 62 -4.02 4.04 6.21
CA GLU A 62 -5.45 4.30 6.39
C GLU A 62 -6.11 3.33 7.38
N PHE A 63 -5.58 2.10 7.50
CA PHE A 63 -5.90 1.21 8.61
C PHE A 63 -5.42 1.79 9.95
N TYR A 64 -4.21 2.36 10.01
CA TYR A 64 -3.69 3.00 11.24
C TYR A 64 -4.47 4.26 11.63
N ASN A 65 -4.91 5.04 10.63
CA ASN A 65 -5.78 6.19 10.85
C ASN A 65 -7.07 5.77 11.55
N ARG A 66 -7.65 4.61 11.21
CA ARG A 66 -8.83 4.07 11.90
C ARG A 66 -8.50 3.46 13.25
N LEU A 67 -7.32 2.89 13.40
CA LEU A 67 -6.88 2.24 14.63
C LEU A 67 -6.64 3.25 15.76
N ALA A 68 -5.95 4.35 15.45
CA ALA A 68 -5.42 5.27 16.45
C ALA A 68 -5.83 6.75 16.23
N GLU A 69 -6.63 7.06 15.20
CA GLU A 69 -6.94 8.45 14.78
C GLU A 69 -5.67 9.30 14.49
N CYS A 70 -4.55 8.63 14.24
CA CYS A 70 -3.26 9.26 14.01
C CYS A 70 -3.13 9.59 12.53
N GLY A 71 -3.65 10.75 12.09
CA GLY A 71 -3.63 11.19 10.68
C GLY A 71 -2.25 11.07 10.00
N ASN A 72 -2.01 9.91 9.38
CA ASN A 72 -0.77 9.52 8.73
C ASN A 72 -0.88 9.83 7.24
N ASP A 73 -0.20 10.90 6.82
CA ASP A 73 -0.20 11.36 5.43
C ASP A 73 0.79 10.54 4.59
N VAL A 74 0.28 9.49 3.94
CA VAL A 74 0.97 8.75 2.87
C VAL A 74 0.38 9.14 1.52
N GLY A 75 1.24 9.48 0.56
CA GLY A 75 0.76 10.00 -0.72
C GLY A 75 1.85 10.40 -1.72
N SER A 76 1.63 11.52 -2.40
CA SER A 76 2.46 12.00 -3.51
C SER A 76 3.92 12.24 -3.13
N ILE A 77 4.22 12.61 -1.89
CA ILE A 77 5.61 12.81 -1.40
C ILE A 77 6.38 11.50 -1.37
N ASP A 78 5.76 10.41 -0.91
CA ASP A 78 6.38 9.08 -0.93
C ASP A 78 6.66 8.63 -2.38
N LEU A 79 5.72 8.93 -3.29
CA LEU A 79 5.87 8.60 -4.72
C LEU A 79 7.04 9.35 -5.36
N ILE A 80 7.10 10.66 -5.16
CA ILE A 80 8.19 11.50 -5.69
C ILE A 80 9.54 11.04 -5.12
N SER A 81 9.59 10.69 -3.83
CA SER A 81 10.82 10.20 -3.19
C SER A 81 11.34 8.92 -3.84
N VAL A 82 10.46 7.95 -4.15
CA VAL A 82 10.89 6.71 -4.83
C VAL A 82 11.20 6.93 -6.32
N MET A 83 10.49 7.85 -6.99
CA MET A 83 10.78 8.25 -8.37
C MET A 83 12.20 8.83 -8.49
N ASP A 84 12.58 9.72 -7.57
CA ASP A 84 13.90 10.37 -7.57
C ASP A 84 15.03 9.34 -7.43
N GLU A 85 14.89 8.38 -6.51
CA GLU A 85 15.87 7.31 -6.30
C GLU A 85 15.99 6.36 -7.50
N LEU A 86 14.90 6.17 -8.26
CA LEU A 86 14.90 5.42 -9.51
C LEU A 86 15.29 6.25 -10.74
N SER A 87 15.49 7.56 -10.58
CA SER A 87 15.71 8.51 -11.67
C SER A 87 14.58 8.48 -12.71
N LEU A 88 13.33 8.36 -12.25
CA LEU A 88 12.12 8.45 -13.08
C LEU A 88 11.67 9.91 -13.17
N GLY A 89 11.56 10.43 -14.39
CA GLY A 89 11.04 11.77 -14.63
C GLY A 89 9.52 11.83 -14.55
N GLU A 90 8.99 13.04 -14.34
CA GLU A 90 7.54 13.32 -14.29
C GLU A 90 6.81 12.85 -15.55
N GLU A 91 7.48 12.83 -16.70
CA GLU A 91 6.94 12.34 -17.96
C GLU A 91 6.49 10.88 -17.89
N CYS A 92 7.10 10.06 -17.03
CA CYS A 92 6.68 8.67 -16.83
C CYS A 92 5.28 8.62 -16.21
N MET A 93 5.02 9.46 -15.21
CA MET A 93 3.71 9.54 -14.57
C MET A 93 2.65 10.10 -15.52
N TRP A 94 2.96 11.15 -16.28
CA TRP A 94 2.04 11.67 -17.29
C TRP A 94 1.74 10.67 -18.40
N PHE A 95 2.70 9.81 -18.74
CA PHE A 95 2.47 8.72 -19.68
C PHE A 95 1.53 7.66 -19.11
N VAL A 96 1.71 7.25 -17.84
CA VAL A 96 0.77 6.37 -17.13
C VAL A 96 -0.63 6.99 -17.13
N ALA A 97 -0.76 8.26 -16.74
CA ALA A 97 -2.04 8.98 -16.74
C ALA A 97 -2.68 8.97 -18.14
N GLY A 98 -1.90 9.25 -19.20
CA GLY A 98 -2.40 9.23 -20.57
C GLY A 98 -2.88 7.85 -21.04
N GLN A 99 -2.27 6.76 -20.57
CA GLN A 99 -2.76 5.40 -20.85
C GLN A 99 -4.08 5.11 -20.13
N GLU A 100 -4.22 5.56 -18.89
CA GLU A 100 -5.41 5.32 -18.08
C GLU A 100 -6.59 6.25 -18.44
N ALA A 101 -6.33 7.43 -19.02
CA ALA A 101 -7.36 8.39 -19.43
C ALA A 101 -8.39 7.81 -20.41
N ALA A 102 -8.03 6.77 -21.17
CA ALA A 102 -8.95 6.09 -22.09
C ALA A 102 -10.12 5.38 -21.38
N VAL A 103 -9.96 5.06 -20.08
CA VAL A 103 -10.94 4.33 -19.26
C VAL A 103 -11.35 5.09 -18.00
N ASP A 104 -10.86 6.32 -17.82
CA ASP A 104 -11.13 7.16 -16.67
C ASP A 104 -11.32 8.64 -17.05
N ALA A 105 -12.54 9.14 -16.85
CA ALA A 105 -12.90 10.52 -17.15
C ALA A 105 -12.31 11.53 -16.16
N GLU A 106 -12.01 11.12 -14.92
CA GLU A 106 -11.43 12.03 -13.92
C GLU A 106 -9.98 12.35 -14.27
N ILE A 107 -9.21 11.36 -14.76
CA ILE A 107 -7.85 11.59 -15.28
C ILE A 107 -7.89 12.58 -16.44
N THR A 108 -8.87 12.44 -17.34
CA THR A 108 -9.06 13.38 -18.45
C THR A 108 -9.34 14.79 -17.93
N SER A 109 -10.20 14.93 -16.91
CA SER A 109 -10.50 16.22 -16.29
C SER A 109 -9.25 16.84 -15.65
N LEU A 110 -8.50 16.09 -14.85
CA LEU A 110 -7.26 16.56 -14.21
C LEU A 110 -6.24 17.04 -15.25
N MET A 111 -6.11 16.33 -16.37
CA MET A 111 -5.24 16.74 -17.47
C MET A 111 -5.72 18.03 -18.15
N ASP A 112 -7.02 18.16 -18.42
CA ASP A 112 -7.63 19.34 -19.04
C ASP A 112 -7.53 20.58 -18.14
N ASP A 113 -7.71 20.39 -16.82
CA ASP A 113 -7.61 21.43 -15.79
C ASP A 113 -6.16 21.81 -15.46
N ARG A 114 -5.18 21.09 -16.03
CA ARG A 114 -3.73 21.27 -15.78
C ARG A 114 -3.37 21.08 -14.31
N ALA A 115 -3.94 20.05 -13.69
CA ALA A 115 -3.55 19.57 -12.37
C ALA A 115 -2.03 19.42 -12.30
N ASP A 116 -1.47 19.68 -11.11
CA ASP A 116 -0.05 19.46 -10.91
C ASP A 116 0.28 17.96 -10.71
N ILE A 117 1.57 17.66 -10.59
CA ILE A 117 2.04 16.29 -10.37
C ILE A 117 1.51 15.67 -9.09
N HIS A 118 1.31 16.46 -8.03
CA HIS A 118 0.83 15.96 -6.75
C HIS A 118 -0.64 15.56 -6.82
N GLU A 119 -1.48 16.39 -7.44
CA GLU A 119 -2.90 16.09 -7.64
C GLU A 119 -3.10 14.83 -8.51
N MET A 120 -2.35 14.71 -9.61
CA MET A 120 -2.39 13.52 -10.46
C MET A 120 -1.87 12.28 -9.72
N ALA A 121 -0.76 12.40 -9.00
CA ALA A 121 -0.21 11.31 -8.19
C ALA A 121 -1.19 10.82 -7.13
N GLU A 122 -1.79 11.72 -6.34
CA GLU A 122 -2.80 11.35 -5.33
C GLU A 122 -3.97 10.59 -5.94
N TYR A 123 -4.46 11.06 -7.09
CA TYR A 123 -5.55 10.39 -7.79
C TYR A 123 -5.17 8.96 -8.22
N LEU A 124 -4.03 8.82 -8.91
CA LEU A 124 -3.55 7.52 -9.39
C LEU A 124 -3.24 6.56 -8.23
N ILE A 125 -2.65 7.04 -7.14
CA ILE A 125 -2.39 6.25 -5.94
C ILE A 125 -3.71 5.76 -5.34
N ARG A 126 -4.73 6.62 -5.18
CA ARG A 126 -6.04 6.23 -4.64
C ARG A 126 -6.73 5.19 -5.51
N ARG A 127 -6.72 5.40 -6.82
CA ARG A 127 -7.28 4.46 -7.80
C ARG A 127 -6.56 3.10 -7.72
N ARG A 128 -5.23 3.11 -7.69
CA ARG A 128 -4.43 1.89 -7.55
C ARG A 128 -4.68 1.19 -6.21
N ALA A 129 -4.83 1.94 -5.12
CA ALA A 129 -5.14 1.39 -3.81
C ALA A 129 -6.53 0.73 -3.79
N ALA A 130 -7.54 1.33 -4.43
CA ALA A 130 -8.87 0.72 -4.57
C ALA A 130 -8.82 -0.60 -5.36
N HIS A 131 -7.99 -0.67 -6.40
CA HIS A 131 -7.76 -1.91 -7.15
C HIS A 131 -7.09 -2.98 -6.27
N ILE A 132 -6.02 -2.62 -5.56
CA ILE A 132 -5.31 -3.53 -4.64
C ILE A 132 -6.24 -4.00 -3.51
N ALA A 133 -7.08 -3.13 -2.97
CA ALA A 133 -8.10 -3.48 -1.98
C ALA A 133 -9.08 -4.54 -2.52
N SER A 134 -9.58 -4.38 -3.76
CA SER A 134 -10.42 -5.39 -4.41
C SER A 134 -9.73 -6.74 -4.45
N LEU A 135 -8.48 -6.78 -4.93
CA LEU A 135 -7.69 -8.01 -4.99
C LEU A 135 -7.51 -8.66 -3.62
N LEU A 136 -7.21 -7.87 -2.58
CA LEU A 136 -7.05 -8.38 -1.22
C LEU A 136 -8.36 -8.98 -0.69
N THR A 137 -9.47 -8.26 -0.82
CA THR A 137 -10.80 -8.72 -0.35
C THR A 137 -11.34 -9.92 -1.15
N GLU A 138 -10.92 -10.10 -2.39
CA GLU A 138 -11.22 -11.29 -3.19
C GLU A 138 -10.32 -12.48 -2.83
N SER A 139 -9.07 -12.22 -2.44
CA SER A 139 -8.07 -13.25 -2.14
C SER A 139 -8.16 -13.78 -0.71
N PHE A 140 -8.61 -12.96 0.23
CA PHE A 140 -8.59 -13.25 1.66
C PHE A 140 -9.95 -12.95 2.30
N GLY A 141 -10.34 -13.77 3.29
CA GLY A 141 -11.50 -13.46 4.12
C GLY A 141 -11.26 -12.23 5.00
N GLN A 142 -12.32 -11.50 5.32
CA GLN A 142 -12.28 -10.28 6.13
C GLN A 142 -11.55 -10.46 7.48
N GLU A 143 -11.84 -11.55 8.19
CA GLU A 143 -11.17 -11.88 9.48
C GLU A 143 -9.66 -12.06 9.32
N VAL A 144 -9.22 -12.66 8.20
CA VAL A 144 -7.81 -12.88 7.90
C VAL A 144 -7.13 -11.55 7.58
N LEU A 145 -7.73 -10.71 6.73
CA LEU A 145 -7.20 -9.38 6.41
C LEU A 145 -7.10 -8.49 7.64
N PHE A 146 -8.15 -8.50 8.47
CA PHE A 146 -8.18 -7.75 9.71
C PHE A 146 -7.06 -8.20 10.65
N ALA A 147 -6.90 -9.51 10.87
CA ALA A 147 -5.81 -10.04 11.69
C ALA A 147 -4.43 -9.70 11.11
N GLN A 148 -4.26 -9.77 9.78
CA GLN A 148 -3.02 -9.45 9.09
C GLN A 148 -2.61 -7.98 9.25
N MET A 149 -3.55 -7.06 9.05
CA MET A 149 -3.30 -5.63 9.20
C MET A 149 -3.13 -5.25 10.68
N LEU A 150 -3.90 -5.84 11.59
CA LEU A 150 -3.77 -5.55 13.03
C LEU A 150 -2.43 -6.03 13.61
N ALA A 151 -1.97 -7.22 13.22
CA ALA A 151 -0.67 -7.78 13.61
C ALA A 151 0.52 -6.93 13.13
N SER A 152 0.28 -6.02 12.18
CA SER A 152 1.31 -5.10 11.70
C SER A 152 1.54 -3.89 12.62
N SER A 153 0.67 -3.69 13.62
CA SER A 153 0.64 -2.54 14.53
C SER A 153 0.60 -2.90 16.01
N ILE A 154 -0.09 -3.99 16.36
CA ILE A 154 -0.38 -4.37 17.75
C ILE A 154 0.10 -5.80 18.01
N GLU A 155 0.78 -5.98 19.15
CA GLU A 155 1.09 -7.29 19.71
C GLU A 155 -0.17 -7.97 20.25
N PRO A 156 -0.19 -9.31 20.35
CA PRO A 156 -1.37 -10.05 20.82
C PRO A 156 -1.88 -9.67 22.20
N ASP A 157 -1.09 -8.98 23.03
CA ASP A 157 -1.48 -8.48 24.36
C ASP A 157 -1.97 -7.02 24.37
N GLY A 158 -2.12 -6.40 23.19
CA GLY A 158 -2.62 -5.04 23.04
C GLY A 158 -1.56 -3.94 23.10
N ARG A 159 -0.28 -4.27 23.16
CA ARG A 159 0.82 -3.28 23.12
C ARG A 159 1.21 -2.95 21.68
N GLU A 160 1.69 -1.74 21.43
CA GLU A 160 2.35 -1.41 20.16
C GLU A 160 3.59 -2.30 19.99
N THR A 161 3.84 -2.78 18.77
CA THR A 161 4.97 -3.69 18.49
C THR A 161 6.31 -2.99 18.75
N GLU A 162 7.07 -3.45 19.76
CA GLU A 162 8.37 -2.83 20.14
C GLU A 162 9.58 -3.33 19.31
N GLY A 163 9.37 -4.17 18.29
CA GLY A 163 10.48 -4.89 17.65
C GLY A 163 10.41 -5.10 16.13
N PHE A 164 11.60 -5.16 15.53
CA PHE A 164 11.85 -5.66 14.17
C PHE A 164 11.30 -7.09 14.05
N GLY A 165 10.26 -7.26 13.25
CA GLY A 165 9.65 -8.57 13.01
C GLY A 165 10.24 -9.25 11.79
N SER A 166 10.82 -10.44 11.94
CA SER A 166 11.04 -11.32 10.79
C SER A 166 9.69 -11.78 10.21
N PRO A 167 9.64 -12.24 8.95
CA PRO A 167 8.41 -12.79 8.38
C PRO A 167 7.77 -13.89 9.24
N GLU A 168 8.57 -14.72 9.90
CA GLU A 168 8.08 -15.76 10.82
C GLU A 168 7.42 -15.17 12.07
N GLN A 169 7.99 -14.10 12.63
CA GLN A 169 7.40 -13.41 13.78
C GLN A 169 6.11 -12.69 13.39
N TYR A 170 6.07 -12.11 12.18
CA TYR A 170 4.85 -11.53 11.63
C TYR A 170 3.73 -12.57 11.51
N LEU A 171 4.02 -13.74 10.95
CA LEU A 171 3.03 -14.82 10.85
C LEU A 171 2.53 -15.29 12.22
N GLN A 172 3.41 -15.38 13.23
CA GLN A 172 2.99 -15.70 14.60
C GLN A 172 2.07 -14.63 15.19
N ALA A 173 2.34 -13.35 14.92
CA ALA A 173 1.47 -12.25 15.35
C ALA A 173 0.10 -12.31 14.66
N VAL A 174 0.07 -12.63 13.36
CA VAL A 174 -1.17 -12.83 12.59
C VAL A 174 -2.01 -13.97 13.18
N GLU A 175 -1.39 -15.13 13.42
CA GLU A 175 -2.06 -16.29 14.03
C GLU A 175 -2.64 -15.95 15.41
N ALA A 176 -1.87 -15.22 16.22
CA ALA A 176 -2.30 -14.81 17.54
C ALA A 176 -3.48 -13.81 17.49
N CYS A 177 -3.44 -12.82 16.58
CA CYS A 177 -4.57 -11.92 16.33
C CYS A 177 -5.81 -12.69 15.86
N TYR A 178 -5.64 -13.59 14.90
CA TYR A 178 -6.73 -14.39 14.35
C TYR A 178 -7.39 -15.29 15.41
N SER A 179 -6.61 -15.86 16.32
CA SER A 179 -7.12 -16.70 17.42
C SER A 179 -8.04 -15.95 18.40
N ARG A 180 -7.97 -14.61 18.42
CA ARG A 180 -8.74 -13.70 19.28
C ARG A 180 -9.59 -12.72 18.48
N VAL A 181 -9.88 -13.03 17.21
CA VAL A 181 -10.48 -12.07 16.28
C VAL A 181 -11.81 -11.51 16.78
N GLU A 182 -12.67 -12.33 17.39
CA GLU A 182 -13.96 -11.87 17.94
C GLU A 182 -13.79 -10.81 19.04
N GLU A 183 -12.79 -10.97 19.91
CA GLU A 183 -12.47 -9.99 20.96
C GLU A 183 -11.95 -8.70 20.33
N LEU A 184 -11.02 -8.82 19.38
CA LEU A 184 -10.35 -7.69 18.73
C LEU A 184 -11.30 -6.89 17.81
N ILE A 185 -12.31 -7.52 17.22
CA ILE A 185 -13.37 -6.82 16.48
C ILE A 185 -14.16 -5.90 17.42
N SER A 186 -14.41 -6.31 18.67
CA SER A 186 -15.10 -5.46 19.64
C SER A 186 -14.29 -4.21 19.98
N ASP A 187 -12.96 -4.32 20.01
CA ASP A 187 -12.06 -3.22 20.36
C ASP A 187 -11.72 -2.34 19.16
N TYR A 188 -11.67 -2.91 17.95
CA TYR A 188 -11.22 -2.23 16.72
C TYR A 188 -12.24 -2.33 15.56
N GLY A 189 -13.53 -2.28 15.90
CA GLY A 189 -14.64 -2.44 14.94
C GLY A 189 -14.57 -1.50 13.74
N ALA A 190 -14.11 -0.26 13.93
CA ALA A 190 -13.94 0.70 12.82
C ALA A 190 -13.00 0.20 11.72
N CYS A 191 -11.92 -0.51 12.10
CA CYS A 191 -11.01 -1.14 11.14
C CYS A 191 -11.66 -2.35 10.45
N TYR A 192 -12.41 -3.15 11.20
CA TYR A 192 -13.09 -4.33 10.68
C TYR A 192 -14.19 -3.97 9.67
N ASP A 193 -15.03 -2.98 10.02
CA ASP A 193 -16.11 -2.46 9.17
C ASP A 193 -15.55 -1.84 7.89
N TRP A 194 -14.41 -1.14 7.97
CA TRP A 194 -13.76 -0.58 6.79
C TRP A 194 -13.27 -1.65 5.81
N ILE A 195 -12.79 -2.79 6.32
CA ILE A 195 -12.43 -3.93 5.46
C ILE A 195 -13.69 -4.53 4.83
N GLU A 196 -14.81 -4.63 5.59
CA GLU A 196 -16.12 -5.06 5.05
C GLU A 196 -16.58 -4.19 3.88
N ASP A 197 -16.42 -2.87 4.02
CA ASP A 197 -16.81 -1.87 3.02
C ASP A 197 -15.87 -1.82 1.80
N GLY A 198 -14.87 -2.72 1.74
CA GLY A 198 -13.95 -2.86 0.62
C GLY A 198 -12.74 -1.92 0.69
N MET A 199 -12.34 -1.49 1.89
CA MET A 199 -11.13 -0.69 2.15
C MET A 199 -11.06 0.62 1.35
N ARG A 200 -12.19 1.33 1.23
CA ARG A 200 -12.28 2.58 0.46
C ARG A 200 -11.46 3.71 1.09
N LEU A 201 -10.70 4.42 0.26
CA LEU A 201 -9.88 5.60 0.61
C LEU A 201 -10.59 6.93 0.33
#